data_AF-A0A7S1YKJ4-F1
#
_entry.id   AF-A0A7S1YKJ4-F1
#
_cell.length_a   1.000
_cell.length_b   1.000
_cell.length_c   1.000
_cell.angle_alpha   90.00
_cell.angle_beta   90.00
_cell.angle_gamma   90.00
#
_symmetry.space_group_name_H-M   'P 1'
#
loop_
_entity.id
_entity.type
_entity.pdbx_description
1 polymer ?
#
loop_
_entity_poly.entity_id
_entity_poly.type
_entity_poly.pdbx_seq_one_letter_code
_entity_poly.pdbx_strand_id
1 'polypeptide(L)'
;PVESGDGTEFGRNYFSRASAVEQESEEDMEAREEILADMAELKKYASWHLHPEKPVEHTSNGTEFGRNFFGRASAEDAETKEETDERVRILEEAAELKKFASYHLHPERPVEPTAATCARNYFTRASAEEYDDFDDMLEREKIMEETAALKQLASWHLHPEKPVESGDGTEFGRNYF
;
A
#
# COMPACT_ATOMS: atom_id res chain seq x y z
N PRO A 1 9.72 80.06 22.87
CA PRO A 1 9.75 81.53 22.68
C PRO A 1 8.53 81.97 21.87
N VAL A 2 7.51 82.52 22.54
CA VAL A 2 6.34 83.11 21.88
C VAL A 2 6.61 84.60 21.78
N GLU A 3 6.75 85.09 20.55
CA GLU A 3 6.93 86.50 20.24
C GLU A 3 5.65 87.29 20.56
N SER A 4 5.83 88.50 21.08
CA SER A 4 4.79 89.38 21.60
C SER A 4 3.75 89.77 20.55
N GLY A 5 2.49 89.39 20.79
CA GLY A 5 1.31 89.93 20.14
C GLY A 5 0.71 91.11 20.93
N ASP A 6 0.17 92.08 20.19
CA ASP A 6 -0.37 93.36 20.63
C ASP A 6 -1.40 93.26 21.78
N GLY A 7 -1.31 94.16 22.77
CA GLY A 7 -2.13 94.19 23.99
C GLY A 7 -3.61 94.53 23.79
N THR A 8 -4.09 94.54 22.54
CA THR A 8 -5.49 94.81 22.17
C THR A 8 -6.16 93.65 21.42
N GLU A 9 -5.48 92.53 21.19
CA GLU A 9 -6.09 91.30 20.68
C GLU A 9 -6.81 90.54 21.81
N PHE A 10 -7.97 91.03 22.25
CA PHE A 10 -8.93 90.23 23.02
C PHE A 10 -9.66 89.25 22.09
N GLY A 11 -8.89 88.33 21.49
CA GLY A 11 -9.44 87.16 20.82
C GLY A 11 -10.26 86.37 21.84
N ARG A 12 -11.54 86.11 21.53
CA ARG A 12 -12.38 85.23 22.34
C ARG A 12 -11.72 83.87 22.44
N ASN A 13 -11.02 83.60 23.54
CA ASN A 13 -10.46 82.29 23.80
C ASN A 13 -11.63 81.35 24.17
N TYR A 14 -12.09 80.59 23.17
CA TYR A 14 -13.20 79.64 23.32
C TYR A 14 -12.87 78.47 24.25
N PHE A 15 -11.58 78.25 24.56
CA PHE A 15 -11.09 77.14 25.38
C PHE A 15 -10.96 77.50 26.87
N SER A 16 -10.97 78.78 27.24
CA SER A 16 -10.86 79.24 28.64
C SER A 16 -12.13 79.90 29.19
N ARG A 17 -13.27 79.81 28.48
CA ARG A 17 -14.57 80.28 28.96
C ARG A 17 -15.10 79.36 30.07
N ALA A 18 -15.88 79.89 31.02
CA ALA A 18 -16.48 79.10 32.11
C ALA A 18 -17.42 77.96 31.65
N SER A 19 -17.87 78.00 30.39
CA SER A 19 -18.66 76.94 29.76
C SER A 19 -17.84 76.03 28.84
N ALA A 20 -16.51 76.12 28.86
CA ALA A 20 -15.63 75.20 28.15
C ALA A 20 -15.61 73.87 28.88
N VAL A 21 -15.48 72.78 28.11
CA VAL A 21 -15.26 71.45 28.70
C VAL A 21 -13.94 71.50 29.47
N GLU A 22 -13.91 70.94 30.68
CA GLU A 22 -12.68 70.83 31.46
C GLU A 22 -11.61 70.13 30.62
N GLN A 23 -10.43 70.75 30.55
CA GLN A 23 -9.30 70.13 29.87
C GLN A 23 -8.80 68.98 30.74
N GLU A 24 -8.73 67.80 30.15
CA GLU A 24 -8.16 66.60 30.77
C GLU A 24 -6.75 66.95 31.26
N SER A 25 -6.46 66.66 32.53
CA SER A 25 -5.12 66.85 33.05
C SER A 25 -4.17 65.83 32.41
N GLU A 26 -2.86 66.10 32.46
CA GLU A 26 -1.86 65.14 31.97
C GLU A 26 -1.96 63.80 32.73
N GLU A 27 -2.27 63.86 34.03
CA GLU A 27 -2.52 62.68 34.87
C GLU A 27 -3.76 61.88 34.41
N ASP A 28 -4.85 62.55 34.05
CA ASP A 28 -6.06 61.89 33.55
C ASP A 28 -5.82 61.23 32.18
N MET A 29 -5.01 61.86 31.33
CA MET A 29 -4.63 61.31 30.03
C MET A 29 -3.77 60.05 30.18
N GLU A 30 -2.76 60.08 31.06
CA GLU A 30 -1.93 58.91 31.38
C GLU A 30 -2.77 57.76 31.97
N ALA A 31 -3.65 58.06 32.94
CA ALA A 31 -4.52 57.05 33.53
C ALA A 31 -5.46 56.43 32.47
N ARG A 32 -5.96 57.23 31.54
CA ARG A 32 -6.80 56.75 30.44
C ARG A 32 -6.01 55.85 29.48
N GLU A 33 -4.76 56.19 29.18
CA GLU A 33 -3.90 55.36 28.34
C GLU A 33 -3.62 54.00 29.00
N GLU A 34 -3.33 53.97 30.30
CA GLU A 34 -3.14 52.75 31.08
C GLU A 34 -4.41 51.88 31.06
N ILE A 35 -5.57 52.45 31.34
CA ILE A 35 -6.86 51.73 31.32
C ILE A 35 -7.16 51.16 29.93
N LEU A 36 -6.84 51.89 28.86
CA LEU A 36 -7.05 51.41 27.50
C LEU A 36 -6.09 50.28 27.13
N ALA A 37 -4.85 50.32 27.62
CA ALA A 37 -3.88 49.23 27.47
C ALA A 37 -4.39 47.97 28.17
N ASP A 38 -4.80 48.08 29.44
CA ASP A 38 -5.37 46.99 30.22
C ASP A 38 -6.62 46.39 29.55
N MET A 39 -7.52 47.25 29.05
CA MET A 39 -8.72 46.80 28.34
C MET A 39 -8.37 46.00 27.08
N ALA A 40 -7.34 46.42 26.35
CA ALA A 40 -6.88 45.73 25.15
C ALA A 40 -6.32 44.34 25.49
N GLU A 41 -5.54 44.22 26.56
CA GLU A 41 -5.02 42.94 27.05
C GLU A 41 -6.14 42.01 27.50
N LEU A 42 -7.07 42.49 28.33
CA LEU A 42 -8.21 41.70 28.80
C LEU A 42 -9.07 41.20 27.64
N LYS A 43 -9.30 42.04 26.61
CA LYS A 43 -10.03 41.66 25.41
C LYS A 43 -9.31 40.56 24.62
N LYS A 44 -7.97 40.61 24.57
CA LYS A 44 -7.14 39.56 23.96
C LYS A 44 -7.33 38.23 24.68
N TYR A 45 -7.18 38.21 26.02
CA TYR A 45 -7.40 37.00 26.81
C TYR A 45 -8.82 36.45 26.70
N ALA A 46 -9.83 37.32 26.76
CA ALA A 46 -11.23 36.91 26.57
C ALA A 46 -11.45 36.24 25.21
N SER A 47 -10.83 36.76 24.15
CA SER A 47 -10.94 36.15 22.82
C SER A 47 -10.31 34.75 22.75
N TRP A 48 -9.19 34.52 23.45
CA TRP A 48 -8.55 33.20 23.53
C TRP A 48 -9.42 32.18 24.27
N HIS A 49 -10.08 32.58 25.36
CA HIS A 49 -10.96 31.70 26.11
C HIS A 49 -12.27 31.40 25.38
N LEU A 50 -12.81 32.35 24.63
CA LEU A 50 -14.06 32.17 23.88
C LEU A 50 -13.86 31.36 22.59
N HIS A 51 -12.64 31.34 22.06
CA HIS A 51 -12.31 30.71 20.79
C HIS A 51 -11.09 29.78 20.89
N PRO A 52 -11.20 28.64 21.61
CA PRO A 52 -10.10 27.68 21.73
C PRO A 52 -9.68 27.07 20.39
N GLU A 53 -10.51 27.16 19.35
CA GLU A 53 -10.21 26.72 17.98
C GLU A 53 -9.24 27.65 17.24
N LYS A 54 -9.09 28.90 17.68
CA LYS A 54 -8.19 29.84 17.03
C LYS A 54 -6.73 29.50 17.40
N PRO A 55 -5.80 29.53 16.43
CA PRO A 55 -4.39 29.33 16.73
C PRO A 55 -3.92 30.32 17.78
N VAL A 56 -3.17 29.83 18.77
CA VAL A 56 -2.49 30.71 19.72
C VAL A 56 -1.41 31.46 18.94
N GLU A 57 -1.48 32.78 18.95
CA GLU A 57 -0.42 33.62 18.41
C GLU A 57 0.80 33.50 19.33
N HIS A 58 1.68 32.56 19.01
CA HIS A 58 2.94 32.39 19.72
C HIS A 58 3.81 33.63 19.48
N THR A 59 4.05 34.42 20.52
CA THR A 59 5.22 35.27 20.58
C THR A 59 6.40 34.34 20.74
N SER A 60 7.06 33.99 19.63
CA SER A 60 8.21 33.10 19.59
C SER A 60 9.45 33.71 20.27
N ASN A 61 9.32 34.05 21.55
CA ASN A 61 10.45 34.28 22.42
C ASN A 61 10.91 32.90 22.86
N GLY A 62 12.15 32.52 22.53
CA GLY A 62 12.72 31.19 22.75
C GLY A 62 12.82 30.72 24.21
N THR A 63 12.06 31.32 25.12
CA THR A 63 11.90 30.98 26.53
C THR A 63 10.58 30.24 26.83
N GLU A 64 9.69 30.09 25.84
CA GLU A 64 8.48 29.25 25.95
C GLU A 64 8.85 27.75 25.88
N PHE A 65 9.37 27.22 26.98
CA PHE A 65 9.52 25.77 27.15
C PHE A 65 8.13 25.17 27.43
N GLY A 66 7.44 24.75 26.38
CA GLY A 66 6.19 24.00 26.52
C GLY A 66 6.39 22.78 27.42
N ARG A 67 5.42 22.53 28.32
CA ARG A 67 5.41 21.30 29.13
C ARG A 67 5.27 20.12 28.17
N ASN A 68 6.36 19.39 27.93
CA ASN A 68 6.34 18.22 27.07
C ASN A 68 5.53 17.11 27.77
N PHE A 69 4.35 16.80 27.24
CA PHE A 69 3.49 15.75 27.78
C PHE A 69 4.23 14.40 27.85
N PHE A 70 5.06 14.09 26.86
CA PHE A 70 5.83 12.84 26.76
C PHE A 70 7.12 12.85 27.60
N GLY A 71 7.59 14.02 28.04
CA GLY A 71 8.78 14.16 28.90
C GLY A 71 8.47 14.28 30.39
N ARG A 72 7.21 14.11 30.81
CA ARG A 72 6.82 14.22 32.24
C ARG A 72 7.30 12.98 33.01
N ALA A 73 7.61 13.13 34.30
CA ALA A 73 8.04 12.01 35.16
C ALA A 73 6.99 10.88 35.32
N SER A 74 5.72 11.16 34.98
CA SER A 74 4.61 10.21 34.96
C SER A 74 4.29 9.71 33.54
N ALA A 75 5.13 10.01 32.54
CA ALA A 75 5.01 9.40 31.23
C ALA A 75 5.38 7.92 31.34
N GLU A 76 4.77 7.10 30.49
CA GLU A 76 5.28 5.75 30.28
C GLU A 76 6.72 5.85 29.75
N ASP A 77 7.54 4.88 30.15
CA ASP A 77 8.90 4.79 29.64
C ASP A 77 8.86 4.67 28.11
N ALA A 78 9.77 5.37 27.44
CA ALA A 78 9.88 5.25 26.00
C ALA A 78 10.27 3.80 25.64
N GLU A 79 9.65 3.26 24.58
CA GLU A 79 10.02 1.94 24.05
C GLU A 79 11.54 1.89 23.88
N THR A 80 12.15 0.85 24.46
CA THR A 80 13.57 0.60 24.29
C THR A 80 13.85 0.16 22.87
N LYS A 81 15.09 0.32 22.41
CA LYS A 81 15.48 -0.17 21.08
C LYS A 81 15.19 -1.68 20.92
N GLU A 82 15.41 -2.46 21.98
CA GLU A 82 15.16 -3.90 21.99
C GLU A 82 13.67 -4.21 21.76
N GLU A 83 12.77 -3.50 22.45
CA GLU A 83 11.31 -3.64 22.25
C GLU A 83 10.89 -3.24 20.83
N THR A 84 11.48 -2.18 20.27
CA THR A 84 11.20 -1.79 18.88
C THR A 84 11.67 -2.85 17.89
N ASP A 85 12.87 -3.41 18.08
CA ASP A 85 13.44 -4.45 17.22
C ASP A 85 12.68 -5.77 17.34
N GLU A 86 12.18 -6.12 18.53
CA GLU A 86 11.30 -7.26 18.74
C GLU A 86 9.93 -7.07 18.06
N ARG A 87 9.32 -5.88 18.21
CA ARG A 87 8.05 -5.55 17.56
C ARG A 87 8.16 -5.62 16.04
N VAL A 88 9.26 -5.15 15.46
CA VAL A 88 9.52 -5.26 14.01
C VAL A 88 9.56 -6.73 13.59
N ARG A 89 10.32 -7.57 14.30
CA ARG A 89 10.41 -9.01 14.01
C ARG A 89 9.05 -9.71 14.09
N ILE A 90 8.25 -9.41 15.12
CA ILE A 90 6.91 -9.98 15.28
C ILE A 90 5.99 -9.58 14.10
N LEU A 91 6.07 -8.32 13.66
CA LEU A 91 5.26 -7.83 12.54
C LEU A 91 5.68 -8.45 11.21
N GLU A 92 6.97 -8.67 11.00
CA GLU A 92 7.49 -9.40 9.83
C GLU A 92 6.99 -10.85 9.83
N GLU A 93 7.11 -11.57 10.93
CA GLU A 93 6.61 -12.94 11.07
C GLU A 93 5.09 -13.04 10.85
N ALA A 94 4.32 -12.10 11.43
CA ALA A 94 2.87 -12.04 11.26
C ALA A 94 2.47 -11.82 9.79
N ALA A 95 3.24 -11.02 9.04
CA ALA A 95 2.99 -10.80 7.61
C ALA A 95 3.25 -12.08 6.80
N GLU A 96 4.31 -12.84 7.12
CA GLU A 96 4.60 -14.12 6.48
C GLU A 96 3.52 -15.17 6.78
N LEU A 97 3.11 -15.30 8.05
CA LEU A 97 2.05 -16.22 8.46
C LEU A 97 0.72 -15.90 7.78
N LYS A 98 0.39 -14.61 7.64
CA LYS A 98 -0.82 -14.17 6.92
C LYS A 98 -0.77 -14.59 5.44
N LYS A 99 0.40 -14.53 4.81
CA LYS A 99 0.60 -14.98 3.43
C LYS A 99 0.39 -16.49 3.31
N PHE A 100 0.97 -17.30 4.21
CA PHE A 100 0.74 -18.74 4.25
C PHE A 100 -0.72 -19.11 4.50
N ALA A 101 -1.38 -18.44 5.45
CA ALA A 101 -2.80 -18.66 5.71
C ALA A 101 -3.65 -18.39 4.46
N SER A 102 -3.34 -17.34 3.68
CA SER A 102 -4.01 -17.08 2.41
C SER A 102 -3.82 -18.20 1.39
N TYR A 103 -2.67 -18.88 1.35
CA TYR A 103 -2.46 -20.02 0.45
C TYR A 103 -3.33 -21.21 0.83
N HIS A 104 -3.46 -21.49 2.14
CA HIS A 104 -4.28 -22.61 2.62
C HIS A 104 -5.78 -22.35 2.53
N LEU A 105 -6.21 -21.10 2.69
CA LEU A 105 -7.63 -20.73 2.60
C LEU A 105 -8.13 -20.69 1.14
N HIS A 106 -7.21 -20.46 0.20
CA HIS A 106 -7.53 -20.29 -1.22
C HIS A 106 -6.73 -21.25 -2.11
N PRO A 107 -6.93 -22.58 -2.00
CA PRO A 107 -6.23 -23.56 -2.84
C PRO A 107 -6.56 -23.40 -4.34
N GLU A 108 -7.65 -22.72 -4.68
CA GLU A 108 -8.04 -22.39 -6.05
C GLU A 108 -7.17 -21.30 -6.72
N ARG A 109 -6.40 -20.53 -5.93
CA ARG A 109 -5.58 -19.46 -6.48
C ARG A 109 -4.38 -20.03 -7.24
N PRO A 110 -4.07 -19.52 -8.44
CA PRO A 110 -2.89 -19.93 -9.19
C PRO A 110 -1.61 -19.71 -8.38
N VAL A 111 -0.67 -20.65 -8.48
CA VAL A 111 0.67 -20.49 -7.92
C VAL A 111 1.47 -19.59 -8.86
N GLU A 112 1.94 -18.46 -8.35
CA GLU A 112 2.83 -17.57 -9.09
C GLU A 112 4.16 -18.27 -9.37
N PRO A 113 4.56 -18.44 -10.65
CA PRO A 113 5.81 -19.09 -11.00
C PRO A 113 7.00 -18.23 -10.56
N THR A 114 7.90 -18.81 -9.76
CA THR A 114 9.19 -18.18 -9.40
C THR A 114 10.34 -18.82 -10.19
N ALA A 115 11.52 -18.21 -10.24
CA ALA A 115 12.69 -18.85 -10.87
C ALA A 115 13.07 -20.22 -10.26
N ALA A 116 12.60 -20.53 -9.05
CA ALA A 116 12.73 -21.83 -8.41
C ALA A 116 11.62 -22.84 -8.81
N THR A 117 10.57 -22.41 -9.50
CA THR A 117 9.58 -23.30 -10.14
C THR A 117 10.11 -23.98 -11.42
N CYS A 118 11.43 -24.11 -11.55
CA CYS A 118 12.07 -24.98 -12.51
C CYS A 118 11.66 -26.45 -12.24
N ALA A 119 10.58 -26.84 -12.91
CA ALA A 119 10.48 -28.04 -13.72
C ALA A 119 10.95 -29.35 -13.08
N ARG A 120 10.46 -29.69 -11.89
CA ARG A 120 10.28 -31.12 -11.54
C ARG A 120 9.07 -31.62 -12.31
N ASN A 121 9.26 -31.77 -13.63
CA ASN A 121 8.23 -32.34 -14.47
C ASN A 121 8.12 -33.82 -14.10
N TYR A 122 6.95 -34.23 -13.60
CA TYR A 122 6.70 -35.61 -13.18
C TYR A 122 7.08 -36.62 -14.29
N PHE A 123 6.94 -36.17 -15.53
CA PHE A 123 7.21 -36.89 -16.77
C PHE A 123 8.68 -36.96 -17.18
N THR A 124 9.57 -36.12 -16.64
CA THR A 124 11.00 -36.10 -17.00
C THR A 124 11.90 -36.44 -15.81
N ARG A 125 11.36 -37.09 -14.78
CA ARG A 125 12.16 -37.57 -13.65
C ARG A 125 12.99 -38.79 -14.07
N ALA A 126 14.13 -39.03 -13.43
CA ALA A 126 15.00 -40.19 -13.72
C ALA A 126 14.32 -41.56 -13.52
N SER A 127 13.19 -41.62 -12.80
CA SER A 127 12.35 -42.80 -12.62
C SER A 127 11.03 -42.74 -13.42
N ALA A 128 10.92 -41.83 -14.37
CA ALA A 128 9.85 -41.89 -15.37
C ALA A 128 10.13 -43.05 -16.31
N GLU A 129 9.08 -43.63 -16.86
CA GLU A 129 9.22 -44.54 -17.99
C GLU A 129 9.89 -43.77 -19.14
N GLU A 130 10.82 -44.43 -19.80
CA GLU A 130 11.48 -43.89 -20.98
C GLU A 130 10.40 -43.70 -22.07
N TYR A 131 10.41 -42.55 -22.73
CA TYR A 131 9.52 -42.34 -23.86
C TYR A 131 10.01 -43.21 -25.01
N ASP A 132 9.12 -43.97 -25.63
CA ASP A 132 9.37 -44.58 -26.94
C ASP A 132 9.91 -43.46 -27.85
N ASP A 133 11.15 -43.64 -28.33
CA ASP A 133 11.70 -42.70 -29.28
C ASP A 133 11.03 -42.88 -30.66
N PHE A 134 11.42 -42.04 -31.63
CA PHE A 134 10.80 -42.11 -32.95
C PHE A 134 11.06 -43.47 -33.63
N ASP A 135 12.21 -44.09 -33.34
CA ASP A 135 12.57 -45.39 -33.89
C ASP A 135 11.76 -46.50 -33.21
N ASP A 136 11.56 -46.45 -31.89
CA ASP A 136 10.69 -47.37 -31.13
C ASP A 136 9.24 -47.35 -31.65
N MET A 137 8.72 -46.14 -31.95
CA MET A 137 7.38 -45.99 -32.53
C MET A 137 7.28 -46.64 -33.92
N LEU A 138 8.30 -46.46 -34.77
CA LEU A 138 8.35 -47.07 -36.10
C LEU A 138 8.49 -48.59 -36.03
N GLU A 139 9.32 -49.11 -35.13
CA GLU A 139 9.46 -50.55 -34.91
C GLU A 139 8.14 -51.16 -34.44
N ARG A 140 7.43 -50.49 -33.52
CA ARG A 140 6.12 -50.93 -33.05
C ARG A 140 5.09 -50.96 -34.18
N GLU A 141 5.04 -49.93 -35.03
CA GLU A 141 4.12 -49.90 -36.17
C GLU A 141 4.40 -51.07 -37.12
N LYS A 142 5.67 -51.34 -37.42
CA LYS A 142 6.09 -52.46 -38.25
C LYS A 142 5.72 -53.82 -37.65
N ILE A 143 5.93 -54.01 -36.35
CA ILE A 143 5.54 -55.24 -35.64
C ILE A 143 4.02 -55.43 -35.71
N MET A 144 3.25 -54.36 -35.58
CA MET A 144 1.78 -54.43 -35.67
C MET A 144 1.32 -54.82 -37.08
N GLU A 145 1.97 -54.31 -38.12
CA GLU A 145 1.70 -54.72 -39.51
C GLU A 145 2.07 -56.19 -39.75
N GLU A 146 3.25 -56.62 -39.33
CA GLU A 146 3.72 -58.00 -39.47
C GLU A 146 2.83 -58.98 -38.70
N THR A 147 2.42 -58.64 -37.48
CA THR A 147 1.51 -59.49 -36.68
C THR A 147 0.12 -59.58 -37.29
N ALA A 148 -0.38 -58.52 -37.93
CA ALA A 148 -1.64 -58.58 -38.68
C ALA A 148 -1.53 -59.51 -39.89
N ALA A 149 -0.44 -59.42 -40.67
CA ALA A 149 -0.18 -60.30 -41.79
C ALA A 149 -0.05 -61.78 -41.36
N LEU A 150 0.71 -62.04 -40.29
CA LEU A 150 0.85 -63.40 -39.73
C LEU A 150 -0.48 -63.95 -39.22
N LYS A 151 -1.31 -63.12 -38.60
CA LYS A 151 -2.64 -63.53 -38.14
C LYS A 151 -3.56 -63.90 -39.30
N GLN A 152 -3.49 -63.16 -40.40
CA GLN A 152 -4.23 -63.50 -41.62
C GLN A 152 -3.76 -64.83 -42.21
N LEU A 153 -2.45 -65.01 -42.36
CA LEU A 153 -1.86 -66.25 -42.87
C LEU A 153 -2.21 -67.46 -41.99
N ALA A 154 -2.14 -67.30 -40.66
CA ALA A 154 -2.55 -68.33 -39.71
C ALA A 154 -4.04 -68.69 -39.85
N SER A 155 -4.90 -67.70 -40.07
CA SER A 155 -6.33 -67.92 -40.33
C SER A 155 -6.55 -68.73 -41.62
N TRP A 156 -5.82 -68.44 -42.71
CA TRP A 156 -5.90 -69.22 -43.95
C TRP A 156 -5.45 -70.68 -43.75
N HIS A 157 -4.37 -70.91 -43.00
CA HIS A 157 -3.88 -72.26 -42.74
C HIS A 157 -4.78 -73.07 -41.81
N LEU A 158 -5.42 -72.43 -40.83
CA LEU A 158 -6.32 -73.10 -39.89
C LEU A 158 -7.71 -73.39 -40.51
N HIS A 159 -8.09 -72.63 -41.53
CA HIS A 159 -9.41 -72.69 -42.16
C HIS A 159 -9.31 -72.83 -43.69
N PRO A 160 -8.79 -73.95 -44.21
CA PRO A 160 -8.68 -74.17 -45.66
C PRO A 160 -10.04 -74.23 -46.37
N GLU A 161 -11.15 -74.40 -45.63
CA GLU A 161 -12.52 -74.35 -46.14
C GLU A 161 -13.02 -72.94 -46.46
N LYS A 162 -12.36 -71.89 -45.96
CA LYS A 162 -12.77 -70.50 -46.23
C LYS A 162 -12.34 -70.10 -47.66
N PRO A 163 -13.23 -69.42 -48.42
CA PRO A 163 -12.86 -68.93 -49.75
C PRO A 163 -11.72 -67.92 -49.64
N VAL A 164 -10.78 -67.98 -50.58
CA VAL A 164 -9.71 -66.99 -50.70
C VAL A 164 -10.33 -65.68 -51.16
N GLU A 165 -10.19 -64.62 -50.36
CA GLU A 165 -10.56 -63.26 -50.76
C GLU A 165 -9.49 -62.73 -51.73
N SER A 166 -9.62 -63.02 -53.02
CA SER A 166 -8.75 -62.44 -54.06
C SER A 166 -9.13 -60.97 -54.27
N GLY A 167 -8.20 -60.05 -54.00
CA GLY A 167 -8.40 -58.61 -54.19
C GLY A 167 -8.43 -58.17 -55.67
N ASP A 168 -8.08 -59.06 -56.59
CA ASP A 168 -8.08 -58.81 -58.03
C ASP A 168 -8.88 -59.91 -58.77
N GLY A 169 -9.91 -59.50 -59.50
CA GLY A 169 -10.74 -60.41 -60.32
C GLY A 169 -10.02 -61.00 -61.53
N THR A 170 -8.72 -60.73 -61.69
CA THR A 170 -7.89 -61.24 -62.78
C THR A 170 -6.86 -62.30 -62.35
N GLU A 171 -6.80 -62.65 -61.06
CA GLU A 171 -5.95 -63.73 -60.54
C GLU A 171 -6.52 -65.12 -60.90
N PHE A 172 -6.43 -65.49 -62.17
CA PHE A 172 -6.72 -66.85 -62.62
C PHE A 172 -5.53 -67.76 -62.31
N GLY A 173 -5.68 -68.60 -61.28
CA GLY A 173 -4.77 -69.71 -61.04
C GLY A 173 -4.68 -70.61 -62.27
N ARG A 174 -3.47 -70.82 -62.79
CA ARG A 174 -3.19 -71.82 -63.81
C ARG A 174 -3.42 -73.21 -63.23
N ASN A 175 -4.63 -73.73 -63.40
CA ASN A 175 -4.96 -75.12 -63.08
C ASN A 175 -4.20 -76.05 -64.05
N TYR A 176 -3.20 -76.76 -63.54
CA TYR A 176 -2.66 -77.96 -64.17
C TYR A 176 -3.44 -79.16 -63.62
N PHE A 177 -4.48 -79.55 -64.35
CA PHE A 177 -5.05 -80.90 -64.33
C PHE A 177 -5.06 -81.44 -65.76
#